data_AF-A0A643CYE3-F1
#
_entry.id   AF-A0A643CYE3-F1
#
_cell.length_a   1.000
_cell.length_b   1.000
_cell.length_c   1.000
_cell.angle_alpha   90.00
_cell.angle_beta   90.00
_cell.angle_gamma   90.00
#
_symmetry.space_group_name_H-M   'P 1'
#
loop_
_entity.id
_entity.type
_entity.pdbx_description
1 polymer ?
#
loop_
_entity_poly.entity_id
_entity_poly.type
_entity_poly.pdbx_seq_one_letter_code
_entity_poly.pdbx_strand_id
1 'polypeptide(L)'
;MVSAYDELPRTAANFVALSPLRYLERAAYIYPQQAAIIHGERQITWQHTYQRCRQFAHQLAKLGIQKNDTVSVLLPNIPAMIEAHFAVPMAGAVLNTLNTRLDAKTIAFMLEHAESKVLLVDPEFREVAAEALKLVPQEIVVIDVFDSEFEGEQIAIGQYEYESWLAQGNPEFEWLLPQDEWDAISLNYTSGTTGNPKGVVYHHRGAYLNAASNILACGMKPRAVYLWTLPLFHCNGWCFAWSIAASGG
;
A
#
# COMPACT_ATOMS: atom_id res chain seq x y z
N MET A 1 -14.69 -27.52 -36.51
CA MET A 1 -14.03 -28.30 -35.43
C MET A 1 -13.56 -27.31 -34.39
N VAL A 2 -13.92 -27.52 -33.13
CA VAL A 2 -13.34 -26.76 -32.01
C VAL A 2 -11.89 -27.21 -31.88
N SER A 3 -10.97 -26.27 -31.67
CA SER A 3 -9.55 -26.58 -31.53
C SER A 3 -9.32 -27.28 -30.19
N ALA A 4 -8.43 -28.28 -30.13
CA ALA A 4 -8.04 -28.90 -28.84
C ALA A 4 -7.45 -27.88 -27.85
N TYR A 5 -6.95 -26.74 -28.34
CA TYR A 5 -6.49 -25.63 -27.50
C TYR A 5 -7.64 -24.88 -26.79
N ASP A 6 -8.84 -24.85 -27.37
CA ASP A 6 -10.01 -24.17 -26.80
C ASP A 6 -10.72 -25.01 -25.72
N GLU A 7 -10.39 -26.30 -25.63
CA GLU A 7 -10.94 -27.24 -24.66
C GLU A 7 -10.11 -27.32 -23.36
N LEU A 8 -8.94 -26.69 -23.32
CA LEU A 8 -8.08 -26.68 -22.13
C LEU A 8 -8.68 -25.73 -21.07
N PRO A 9 -9.12 -26.25 -19.91
CA PRO A 9 -9.71 -25.41 -18.89
C PRO A 9 -8.65 -24.52 -18.22
N ARG A 10 -9.10 -23.37 -17.73
CA ARG A 10 -8.32 -22.58 -16.76
C ARG A 10 -8.35 -23.28 -15.41
N THR A 11 -7.18 -23.46 -14.83
CA THR A 11 -6.95 -24.12 -13.54
C THR A 11 -5.92 -23.31 -12.76
N ALA A 12 -5.80 -23.55 -11.45
CA ALA A 12 -4.80 -22.87 -10.63
C ALA A 12 -3.35 -23.11 -11.11
N ALA A 13 -3.08 -24.18 -11.87
CA ALA A 13 -1.76 -24.50 -12.38
C ALA A 13 -1.37 -23.71 -13.65
N ASN A 14 -2.34 -23.23 -14.44
CA ASN A 14 -2.09 -22.55 -15.72
C ASN A 14 -2.71 -21.14 -15.81
N PHE A 15 -3.45 -20.72 -14.79
CA PHE A 15 -4.06 -19.39 -14.72
C PHE A 15 -4.03 -18.86 -13.28
N VAL A 16 -3.34 -17.74 -13.09
CA VAL A 16 -3.22 -17.03 -11.81
C VAL A 16 -3.40 -15.54 -12.09
N ALA A 17 -4.14 -14.84 -11.23
CA ALA A 17 -4.39 -13.42 -11.37
C ALA A 17 -3.08 -12.61 -11.36
N LEU A 18 -2.94 -11.67 -12.29
CA LEU A 18 -1.81 -10.74 -12.30
C LEU A 18 -1.95 -9.73 -11.17
N SER A 19 -0.98 -9.72 -10.27
CA SER A 19 -0.93 -8.77 -9.16
C SER A 19 0.51 -8.43 -8.78
N PRO A 20 0.82 -7.15 -8.47
CA PRO A 20 2.15 -6.75 -8.05
C PRO A 20 2.60 -7.37 -6.71
N LEU A 21 1.71 -8.00 -5.95
CA LEU A 21 2.06 -8.69 -4.69
C LEU A 21 3.09 -9.80 -4.91
N ARG A 22 3.05 -10.48 -6.07
CA ARG A 22 4.05 -11.48 -6.47
C ARG A 22 5.46 -10.92 -6.57
N TYR A 23 5.62 -9.61 -6.84
CA TYR A 23 6.94 -8.99 -6.94
C TYR A 23 7.65 -8.95 -5.59
N LEU A 24 6.92 -8.65 -4.50
CA LEU A 24 7.49 -8.67 -3.15
C LEU A 24 7.89 -10.08 -2.73
N GLU A 25 7.01 -11.05 -2.93
CA GLU A 25 7.30 -12.47 -2.63
C GLU A 25 8.54 -12.96 -3.39
N ARG A 26 8.62 -12.66 -4.70
CA ARG A 26 9.78 -12.97 -5.52
C ARG A 26 11.04 -12.28 -5.01
N ALA A 27 10.97 -10.98 -4.69
CA ALA A 27 12.12 -10.21 -4.24
C ALA A 27 12.68 -10.76 -2.92
N ALA A 28 11.80 -11.09 -1.98
CA ALA A 28 12.17 -11.72 -0.71
C ALA A 28 12.78 -13.11 -0.89
N TYR A 29 12.32 -13.89 -1.87
CA TYR A 29 12.86 -15.22 -2.15
C TYR A 29 14.21 -15.18 -2.88
N ILE A 30 14.35 -14.33 -3.91
CA ILE A 30 15.54 -14.30 -4.78
C ILE A 30 16.64 -13.38 -4.21
N TYR A 31 16.27 -12.28 -3.54
CA TYR A 31 17.19 -11.25 -3.04
C TYR A 31 16.99 -10.97 -1.53
N PRO A 32 16.92 -12.00 -0.66
CA PRO A 32 16.47 -11.86 0.72
C PRO A 32 17.25 -10.81 1.53
N GLN A 33 18.57 -10.72 1.32
CA GLN A 33 19.47 -9.84 2.07
C GLN A 33 19.76 -8.51 1.39
N GLN A 34 19.19 -8.27 0.21
CA GLN A 34 19.38 -7.00 -0.47
C GLN A 34 18.49 -5.93 0.15
N ALA A 35 18.99 -4.69 0.22
CA ALA A 35 18.22 -3.54 0.65
C ALA A 35 16.97 -3.38 -0.22
N ALA A 36 15.81 -3.36 0.43
CA ALA A 36 14.53 -2.99 -0.16
C ALA A 36 14.23 -1.51 0.08
N ILE A 37 14.51 -1.05 1.31
CA ILE A 37 14.22 0.31 1.77
C ILE A 37 15.45 0.83 2.51
N ILE A 38 15.84 2.07 2.18
CA ILE A 38 16.85 2.84 2.91
C ILE A 38 16.15 4.12 3.37
N HIS A 39 16.10 4.35 4.68
CA HIS A 39 15.44 5.51 5.30
C HIS A 39 16.29 5.98 6.49
N GLY A 40 16.93 7.15 6.35
CA GLY A 40 17.96 7.58 7.28
C GLY A 40 19.08 6.55 7.42
N GLU A 41 19.37 6.15 8.66
CA GLU A 41 20.33 5.08 8.97
C GLU A 41 19.75 3.67 8.84
N ARG A 42 18.42 3.53 8.68
CA ARG A 42 17.75 2.22 8.59
C ARG A 42 17.90 1.63 7.20
N GLN A 43 18.36 0.39 7.14
CA GLN A 43 18.34 -0.43 5.94
C GLN A 43 17.50 -1.69 6.19
N ILE A 44 16.38 -1.80 5.47
CA ILE A 44 15.45 -2.93 5.59
C ILE A 44 15.61 -3.81 4.35
N THR A 45 15.80 -5.11 4.54
CA THR A 45 16.00 -6.07 3.45
C THR A 45 14.68 -6.56 2.86
N TRP A 46 14.68 -7.10 1.64
CA TRP A 46 13.46 -7.67 1.04
C TRP A 46 12.82 -8.76 1.89
N GLN A 47 13.62 -9.61 2.56
CA GLN A 47 13.09 -10.63 3.48
C GLN A 47 12.34 -9.98 4.64
N HIS A 48 12.93 -8.97 5.28
CA HIS A 48 12.29 -8.27 6.40
C HIS A 48 11.07 -7.46 5.95
N THR A 49 11.13 -6.77 4.80
CA THR A 49 9.97 -6.06 4.24
C THR A 49 8.82 -7.02 3.98
N TYR A 50 9.08 -8.21 3.44
CA TYR A 50 8.02 -9.21 3.22
C TYR A 50 7.41 -9.72 4.52
N GLN A 51 8.23 -10.04 5.52
CA GLN A 51 7.74 -10.45 6.85
C GLN A 51 6.88 -9.34 7.48
N ARG A 52 7.35 -8.09 7.45
CA ARG A 52 6.60 -6.93 7.96
C ARG A 52 5.28 -6.75 7.21
N CYS A 53 5.25 -6.89 5.89
CA CYS A 53 3.99 -6.83 5.13
C CYS A 53 3.01 -7.96 5.53
N ARG A 54 3.51 -9.18 5.82
CA ARG A 54 2.68 -10.29 6.32
C ARG A 54 2.14 -10.01 7.72
N GLN A 55 2.95 -9.46 8.62
CA GLN A 55 2.54 -9.05 9.96
C GLN A 55 1.46 -7.97 9.90
N PHE A 56 1.64 -6.97 9.03
CA PHE A 56 0.69 -5.89 8.81
C PHE A 56 -0.63 -6.47 8.28
N ALA A 57 -0.59 -7.28 7.21
CA ALA A 57 -1.79 -7.91 6.67
C ALA A 57 -2.56 -8.76 7.72
N HIS A 58 -1.84 -9.50 8.56
CA HIS A 58 -2.43 -10.26 9.66
C HIS A 58 -3.11 -9.36 10.70
N GLN A 59 -2.47 -8.25 11.06
CA GLN A 59 -3.04 -7.33 12.03
C GLN A 59 -4.27 -6.60 11.47
N LEU A 60 -4.29 -6.27 10.17
CA LEU A 60 -5.51 -5.78 9.52
C LEU A 60 -6.64 -6.82 9.58
N ALA A 61 -6.34 -8.10 9.31
CA ALA A 61 -7.32 -9.17 9.44
C ALA A 61 -7.86 -9.29 10.88
N LYS A 62 -7.01 -9.09 11.90
CA LYS A 62 -7.43 -9.03 13.32
C LYS A 62 -8.32 -7.84 13.66
N LEU A 63 -8.15 -6.71 12.97
CA LEU A 63 -9.06 -5.58 13.05
C LEU A 63 -10.38 -5.81 12.30
N GLY A 64 -10.57 -6.99 11.69
CA GLY A 64 -11.77 -7.35 10.95
C GLY A 64 -11.81 -6.79 9.54
N ILE A 65 -10.67 -6.36 8.99
CA ILE A 65 -10.58 -5.88 7.61
C ILE A 65 -10.73 -7.06 6.65
N GLN A 66 -11.59 -6.86 5.65
CA GLN A 66 -11.96 -7.86 4.66
C GLN A 66 -11.67 -7.37 3.24
N LYS A 67 -11.94 -8.26 2.26
CA LYS A 67 -11.86 -7.92 0.85
C LYS A 67 -12.68 -6.66 0.55
N ASN A 68 -12.11 -5.74 -0.23
CA ASN A 68 -12.69 -4.46 -0.66
C ASN A 68 -12.87 -3.40 0.43
N ASP A 69 -12.50 -3.67 1.69
CA ASP A 69 -12.44 -2.62 2.70
C ASP A 69 -11.33 -1.63 2.40
N THR A 70 -11.51 -0.36 2.75
CA THR A 70 -10.50 0.67 2.51
C THR A 70 -9.64 0.92 3.75
N VAL A 71 -8.32 0.86 3.55
CA VAL A 71 -7.32 1.34 4.51
C VAL A 71 -6.68 2.60 3.95
N SER A 72 -6.91 3.72 4.62
CA SER A 72 -6.37 5.02 4.25
C SER A 72 -5.03 5.28 4.92
N VAL A 73 -4.14 6.00 4.23
CA VAL A 73 -2.83 6.40 4.76
C VAL A 73 -2.60 7.89 4.51
N LEU A 74 -2.25 8.62 5.56
CA LEU A 74 -1.81 10.02 5.53
C LEU A 74 -0.36 10.05 6.02
N LEU A 75 0.54 9.62 5.15
CA LEU A 75 1.96 9.40 5.46
C LEU A 75 2.85 10.13 4.45
N PRO A 76 4.05 10.57 4.85
CA PRO A 76 5.09 10.98 3.92
C PRO A 76 5.72 9.75 3.25
N ASN A 77 6.82 9.96 2.52
CA ASN A 77 7.56 8.86 1.90
C ASN A 77 8.44 8.14 2.93
N ILE A 78 7.81 7.30 3.74
CA ILE A 78 8.46 6.53 4.82
C ILE A 78 8.29 5.03 4.60
N PRO A 79 9.05 4.16 5.31
CA PRO A 79 8.96 2.71 5.14
C PRO A 79 7.53 2.16 5.25
N ALA A 80 6.74 2.65 6.21
CA ALA A 80 5.35 2.23 6.41
C ALA A 80 4.45 2.51 5.18
N MET A 81 4.72 3.59 4.41
CA MET A 81 4.00 3.87 3.16
C MET A 81 4.28 2.78 2.11
N ILE A 82 5.55 2.37 1.95
CA ILE A 82 5.92 1.27 1.03
C ILE A 82 5.32 -0.05 1.50
N GLU A 83 5.38 -0.33 2.80
CA GLU A 83 4.77 -1.52 3.40
C GLU A 83 3.26 -1.57 3.13
N ALA A 84 2.55 -0.45 3.27
CA ALA A 84 1.11 -0.36 2.99
C ALA A 84 0.74 -0.71 1.53
N HIS A 85 1.60 -0.39 0.55
CA HIS A 85 1.38 -0.72 -0.87
C HIS A 85 1.34 -2.23 -1.15
N PHE A 86 1.85 -3.05 -0.23
CA PHE A 86 1.80 -4.51 -0.31
C PHE A 86 0.88 -5.11 0.76
N ALA A 87 1.02 -4.68 2.01
CA ALA A 87 0.31 -5.24 3.15
C ALA A 87 -1.20 -5.07 3.07
N VAL A 88 -1.68 -3.90 2.64
CA VAL A 88 -3.12 -3.63 2.55
C VAL A 88 -3.77 -4.56 1.51
N PRO A 89 -3.26 -4.66 0.26
CA PRO A 89 -3.79 -5.64 -0.68
C PRO A 89 -3.50 -7.11 -0.31
N MET A 90 -2.45 -7.41 0.45
CA MET A 90 -2.23 -8.75 1.00
C MET A 90 -3.31 -9.15 2.02
N ALA A 91 -3.97 -8.19 2.67
CA ALA A 91 -5.19 -8.42 3.46
C ALA A 91 -6.47 -8.48 2.60
N GLY A 92 -6.37 -8.30 1.28
CA GLY A 92 -7.49 -8.20 0.34
C GLY A 92 -8.15 -6.81 0.29
N ALA A 93 -7.64 -5.85 1.05
CA ALA A 93 -8.18 -4.50 1.17
C ALA A 93 -7.62 -3.55 0.09
N VAL A 94 -8.25 -2.39 -0.03
CA VAL A 94 -7.89 -1.34 -0.99
C VAL A 94 -7.08 -0.26 -0.27
N LEU A 95 -5.88 0.02 -0.76
CA LEU A 95 -5.05 1.11 -0.23
C LEU A 95 -5.56 2.46 -0.74
N ASN A 96 -5.88 3.40 0.15
CA ASN A 96 -6.19 4.78 -0.20
C ASN A 96 -5.09 5.73 0.29
N THR A 97 -4.24 6.21 -0.62
CA THR A 97 -3.19 7.16 -0.26
C THR A 97 -3.69 8.59 -0.32
N LEU A 98 -3.69 9.27 0.83
CA LEU A 98 -4.18 10.64 0.96
C LEU A 98 -3.08 11.65 0.65
N ASN A 99 -3.45 12.75 -0.02
CA ASN A 99 -2.52 13.84 -0.29
C ASN A 99 -2.30 14.65 0.99
N THR A 100 -1.05 14.67 1.46
CA THR A 100 -0.64 15.32 2.72
C THR A 100 -0.72 16.85 2.71
N ARG A 101 -1.05 17.45 1.56
CA ARG A 101 -1.18 18.91 1.39
C ARG A 101 -2.64 19.40 1.43
N LEU A 102 -3.60 18.52 1.69
CA LEU A 102 -5.02 18.86 1.71
C LEU A 102 -5.47 19.31 3.10
N ASP A 103 -6.52 20.15 3.14
CA ASP A 103 -7.15 20.56 4.39
C ASP A 103 -8.01 19.44 5.01
N ALA A 104 -8.33 19.61 6.29
CA ALA A 104 -9.09 18.64 7.07
C ALA A 104 -10.49 18.32 6.48
N LYS A 105 -11.16 19.31 5.88
CA LYS A 105 -12.49 19.11 5.28
C LYS A 105 -12.41 18.21 4.05
N THR A 106 -11.39 18.42 3.23
CA THR A 106 -11.14 17.64 2.03
C THR A 106 -10.72 16.22 2.39
N ILE A 107 -9.85 16.07 3.40
CA ILE A 107 -9.47 14.75 3.93
C ILE A 107 -10.70 14.03 4.50
N ALA A 108 -11.53 14.70 5.30
CA ALA A 108 -12.75 14.10 5.84
C ALA A 108 -13.71 13.62 4.74
N PHE A 109 -13.93 14.45 3.72
CA PHE A 109 -14.71 14.05 2.54
C PHE A 109 -14.15 12.78 1.88
N MET A 110 -12.83 12.71 1.70
CA MET A 110 -12.18 11.54 1.09
C MET A 110 -12.29 10.30 1.97
N LEU A 111 -12.11 10.43 3.29
CA LEU A 111 -12.26 9.32 4.25
C LEU A 111 -13.68 8.75 4.24
N GLU A 112 -14.68 9.63 4.26
CA GLU A 112 -16.10 9.28 4.18
C GLU A 112 -16.43 8.62 2.83
N HIS A 113 -16.09 9.28 1.72
CA HIS A 113 -16.37 8.76 0.37
C HIS A 113 -15.66 7.44 0.08
N ALA A 114 -14.48 7.21 0.67
CA ALA A 114 -13.74 5.97 0.52
C ALA A 114 -14.23 4.86 1.47
N GLU A 115 -15.19 5.15 2.36
CA GLU A 115 -15.66 4.24 3.41
C GLU A 115 -14.47 3.68 4.23
N SER A 116 -13.52 4.55 4.56
CA SER A 116 -12.29 4.16 5.26
C SER A 116 -12.61 3.52 6.59
N LYS A 117 -12.01 2.36 6.87
CA LYS A 117 -12.14 1.65 8.16
C LYS A 117 -10.91 1.83 9.05
N VAL A 118 -9.75 2.02 8.43
CA VAL A 118 -8.47 2.26 9.12
C VAL A 118 -7.81 3.49 8.49
N LEU A 119 -7.16 4.30 9.32
CA LEU A 119 -6.32 5.41 8.91
C LEU A 119 -4.95 5.31 9.59
N LEU A 120 -3.89 5.19 8.79
CA LEU A 120 -2.51 5.37 9.29
C LEU A 120 -2.14 6.85 9.19
N VAL A 121 -1.59 7.41 10.27
CA VAL A 121 -1.26 8.85 10.37
C VAL A 121 0.16 9.03 10.84
N ASP A 122 0.93 9.83 10.10
CA ASP A 122 2.24 10.29 10.53
C ASP A 122 2.09 11.48 11.51
N PRO A 123 2.93 11.58 12.56
CA PRO A 123 2.95 12.72 13.49
C PRO A 123 2.92 14.10 12.83
N GLU A 124 3.56 14.28 11.67
CA GLU A 124 3.57 15.55 10.94
C GLU A 124 2.15 16.01 10.57
N PHE A 125 1.24 15.06 10.34
CA PHE A 125 -0.14 15.32 9.88
C PHE A 125 -1.19 15.07 10.96
N ARG A 126 -0.79 14.92 12.22
CA ARG A 126 -1.72 14.62 13.33
C ARG A 126 -2.82 15.65 13.49
N GLU A 127 -2.51 16.94 13.34
CA GLU A 127 -3.47 18.02 13.61
C GLU A 127 -4.59 18.01 12.56
N VAL A 128 -4.21 17.96 11.28
CA VAL A 128 -5.17 17.91 10.17
C VAL A 128 -5.97 16.60 10.18
N ALA A 129 -5.35 15.47 10.56
CA ALA A 129 -6.06 14.20 10.72
C ALA A 129 -7.08 14.24 11.86
N ALA A 130 -6.71 14.78 13.02
CA ALA A 130 -7.61 14.91 14.18
C ALA A 130 -8.78 15.86 13.88
N GLU A 131 -8.57 16.92 13.11
CA GLU A 131 -9.65 17.78 12.63
C GLU A 131 -10.56 17.07 11.63
N ALA A 132 -10.00 16.31 10.69
CA ALA A 132 -10.77 15.55 9.71
C ALA A 132 -11.65 14.49 10.38
N LEU A 133 -11.11 13.73 11.33
CA LEU A 133 -11.82 12.67 12.05
C LEU A 133 -13.04 13.18 12.83
N LYS A 134 -13.05 14.45 13.28
CA LYS A 134 -14.23 15.07 13.92
C LYS A 134 -15.38 15.33 12.94
N LEU A 135 -15.09 15.37 11.64
CA LEU A 135 -16.05 15.67 10.59
C LEU A 135 -16.60 14.39 9.92
N VAL A 136 -15.92 13.26 10.08
CA VAL A 136 -16.34 11.97 9.51
C VAL A 136 -17.40 11.33 10.41
N PRO A 137 -18.55 10.88 9.88
CA PRO A 137 -19.61 10.28 10.68
C PRO A 137 -19.33 8.83 11.11
N GLN A 138 -18.47 8.11 10.38
CA GLN A 138 -18.11 6.73 10.70
C GLN A 138 -16.93 6.63 11.68
N GLU A 139 -16.89 5.54 12.44
CA GLU A 139 -15.74 5.20 13.28
C GLU A 139 -14.60 4.67 12.41
N ILE A 140 -13.40 5.24 12.58
CA ILE A 140 -12.17 4.84 11.88
C ILE A 140 -11.14 4.46 12.93
N VAL A 141 -10.54 3.28 12.79
CA VAL A 141 -9.39 2.88 13.61
C VAL A 141 -8.17 3.66 13.15
N VAL A 142 -7.52 4.37 14.06
CA VAL A 142 -6.35 5.18 13.78
C VAL A 142 -5.09 4.50 14.31
N ILE A 143 -4.08 4.40 13.44
CA ILE A 143 -2.77 3.85 13.75
C ILE A 143 -1.75 4.97 13.56
N ASP A 144 -1.11 5.40 14.64
CA ASP A 144 -0.05 6.40 14.62
C ASP A 144 1.26 5.78 14.11
N VAL A 145 1.87 6.38 13.11
CA VAL A 145 3.09 5.89 12.45
C VAL A 145 4.26 6.79 12.81
N PHE A 146 4.90 6.48 13.93
CA PHE A 146 6.05 7.22 14.41
C PHE A 146 7.28 6.98 13.54
N ASP A 147 7.93 8.05 13.10
CA ASP A 147 9.13 8.03 12.26
C ASP A 147 10.35 8.52 13.05
N SER A 148 11.43 7.76 13.03
CA SER A 148 12.70 8.13 13.67
C SER A 148 13.35 9.33 13.01
N GLU A 149 13.06 9.59 11.74
CA GLU A 149 13.61 10.74 10.99
C GLU A 149 12.79 12.02 11.19
N PHE A 150 11.63 11.95 11.86
CA PHE A 150 10.81 13.13 12.15
C PHE A 150 11.28 13.82 13.44
N GLU A 151 11.80 15.04 13.31
CA GLU A 151 12.35 15.84 14.42
C GLU A 151 11.28 16.52 15.30
N GLY A 152 10.02 16.49 14.89
CA GLY A 152 8.91 17.12 15.62
C GLY A 152 8.36 16.27 16.77
N GLU A 153 7.38 16.81 17.49
CA GLU A 153 6.71 16.08 18.58
C GLU A 153 5.88 14.91 18.04
N GLN A 154 6.18 13.70 18.52
CA GLN A 154 5.45 12.48 18.15
C GLN A 154 4.35 12.19 19.16
N ILE A 155 3.19 12.78 18.92
CA ILE A 155 2.01 12.67 19.79
C ILE A 155 0.94 11.84 19.10
N ALA A 156 0.59 10.71 19.73
CA ALA A 156 -0.44 9.81 19.26
C ALA A 156 -1.84 10.46 19.31
N ILE A 157 -2.66 10.17 18.31
CA ILE A 157 -4.09 10.49 18.28
C ILE A 157 -4.97 9.24 18.13
N GLY A 158 -4.38 8.09 17.84
CA GLY A 158 -5.06 6.84 17.57
C GLY A 158 -5.01 5.82 18.69
N GLN A 159 -5.53 4.63 18.40
CA GLN A 159 -5.63 3.52 19.34
C GLN A 159 -4.36 2.65 19.36
N TYR A 160 -3.54 2.75 18.31
CA TYR A 160 -2.37 1.89 18.10
C TYR A 160 -1.17 2.70 17.62
N GLU A 161 0.02 2.35 18.09
CA GLU A 161 1.30 2.78 17.50
C GLU A 161 1.79 1.70 16.53
N TYR A 162 2.24 2.09 15.34
CA TYR A 162 2.51 1.23 14.20
C TYR A 162 3.51 0.11 14.49
N GLU A 163 4.70 0.40 15.00
CA GLU A 163 5.73 -0.61 15.20
C GLU A 163 5.32 -1.62 16.30
N SER A 164 4.70 -1.15 17.38
CA SER A 164 4.18 -1.97 18.48
C SER A 164 3.00 -2.84 18.06
N TRP A 165 2.11 -2.31 17.21
CA TRP A 165 0.99 -3.03 16.63
C TRP A 165 1.46 -4.06 15.61
N LEU A 166 2.41 -3.70 14.75
CA LEU A 166 3.00 -4.58 13.74
C LEU A 166 3.72 -5.76 14.36
N ALA A 167 4.48 -5.55 15.44
CA ALA A 167 5.22 -6.59 16.15
C ALA A 167 4.34 -7.74 16.68
N GLN A 168 3.05 -7.50 16.88
CA GLN A 168 2.06 -8.52 17.29
C GLN A 168 1.51 -9.35 16.13
N GLY A 169 1.84 -8.95 14.89
CA GLY A 169 1.47 -9.65 13.68
C GLY A 169 2.26 -10.95 13.48
N ASN A 170 1.65 -11.91 12.77
CA ASN A 170 2.30 -13.16 12.43
C ASN A 170 3.18 -12.97 11.18
N PRO A 171 4.52 -13.11 11.27
CA PRO A 171 5.41 -12.99 10.11
C PRO A 171 5.20 -14.13 9.10
N GLU A 172 4.56 -15.21 9.54
CA GLU A 172 4.18 -16.36 8.72
C GLU A 172 2.71 -16.35 8.29
N PHE A 173 2.03 -15.19 8.31
CA PHE A 173 0.66 -15.08 7.85
C PHE A 173 0.52 -15.45 6.36
N GLU A 174 -0.34 -16.41 6.06
CA GLU A 174 -0.64 -16.81 4.68
C GLU A 174 -1.65 -15.82 4.08
N TRP A 175 -1.17 -15.02 3.13
CA TRP A 175 -2.00 -14.14 2.32
C TRP A 175 -2.32 -14.80 0.98
N LEU A 176 -3.39 -14.35 0.35
CA LEU A 176 -3.86 -14.88 -0.92
C LEU A 176 -3.77 -13.84 -2.02
N LEU A 177 -3.52 -14.29 -3.25
CA LEU A 177 -3.71 -13.44 -4.42
C LEU A 177 -5.20 -13.12 -4.61
N PRO A 178 -5.53 -12.00 -5.28
CA PRO A 178 -6.91 -11.75 -5.68
C PRO A 178 -7.41 -12.89 -6.58
N GLN A 179 -8.68 -13.23 -6.46
CA GLN A 179 -9.30 -14.24 -7.33
C GLN A 179 -9.48 -13.70 -8.74
N ASP A 180 -9.73 -12.39 -8.86
CA ASP A 180 -9.86 -11.68 -10.12
C ASP A 180 -8.83 -10.55 -10.19
N GLU A 181 -8.06 -10.49 -11.26
CA GLU A 181 -7.09 -9.42 -11.49
C GLU A 181 -7.73 -8.05 -11.76
N TRP A 182 -9.06 -8.01 -11.91
CA TRP A 182 -9.89 -6.81 -11.92
C TRP A 182 -10.25 -6.28 -10.52
N ASP A 183 -10.00 -7.05 -9.45
CA ASP A 183 -10.19 -6.57 -8.08
C ASP A 183 -9.40 -5.26 -7.84
N ALA A 184 -9.94 -4.37 -7.00
CA ALA A 184 -9.31 -3.11 -6.66
C ALA A 184 -8.07 -3.35 -5.78
N ILE A 185 -6.94 -2.75 -6.14
CA ILE A 185 -5.71 -2.77 -5.32
C ILE A 185 -5.52 -1.46 -4.57
N SER A 186 -5.98 -0.35 -5.13
CA SER A 186 -5.80 0.96 -4.54
C SER A 186 -6.78 2.00 -5.08
N LEU A 187 -7.08 2.98 -4.25
CA LEU A 187 -7.87 4.17 -4.53
C LEU A 187 -6.98 5.40 -4.43
N ASN A 188 -7.10 6.31 -5.39
CA ASN A 188 -6.48 7.63 -5.36
C ASN A 188 -7.57 8.68 -5.55
N TYR A 189 -7.27 9.94 -5.24
CA TYR A 189 -8.15 11.05 -5.58
C TYR A 189 -7.47 12.08 -6.46
N THR A 190 -8.25 12.64 -7.38
CA THR A 190 -7.84 13.78 -8.20
C THR A 190 -8.44 15.06 -7.66
N SER A 191 -7.67 16.16 -7.71
CA SER A 191 -8.18 17.48 -7.37
C SER A 191 -9.24 17.87 -8.40
N GLY A 192 -10.51 17.77 -8.02
CA GLY A 192 -11.61 18.22 -8.85
C GLY A 192 -11.53 19.73 -9.00
N THR A 193 -11.05 20.23 -10.14
CA THR A 193 -10.91 21.68 -10.40
C THR A 193 -12.25 22.43 -10.35
N THR A 194 -13.37 21.71 -10.34
CA THR A 194 -14.74 22.26 -10.35
C THR A 194 -15.65 21.67 -9.26
N GLY A 195 -15.13 20.95 -8.27
CA GLY A 195 -15.95 20.35 -7.21
C GLY A 195 -15.19 19.40 -6.29
N ASN A 196 -15.93 18.51 -5.61
CA ASN A 196 -15.34 17.54 -4.69
C ASN A 196 -14.33 16.61 -5.40
N PRO A 197 -13.27 16.15 -4.70
CA PRO A 197 -12.31 15.19 -5.24
C PRO A 197 -12.98 13.93 -5.80
N LYS A 198 -12.44 13.40 -6.90
CA LYS A 198 -12.96 12.18 -7.55
C LYS A 198 -12.05 11.00 -7.29
N GLY A 199 -12.62 9.90 -6.82
CA GLY A 199 -11.93 8.63 -6.62
C GLY A 199 -11.53 7.97 -7.95
N VAL A 200 -10.30 7.50 -8.04
CA VAL A 200 -9.72 6.77 -9.16
C VAL A 200 -9.20 5.44 -8.64
N VAL A 201 -9.84 4.35 -9.05
CA VAL A 201 -9.53 2.99 -8.62
C VAL A 201 -8.59 2.33 -9.60
N TYR A 202 -7.53 1.71 -9.07
CA TYR A 202 -6.62 0.85 -9.82
C TYR A 202 -6.99 -0.59 -9.49
N HIS A 203 -6.89 -1.45 -10.50
CA HIS A 203 -7.04 -2.89 -10.32
C HIS A 203 -5.68 -3.60 -10.34
N HIS A 204 -5.62 -4.80 -9.77
CA HIS A 204 -4.36 -5.56 -9.62
C HIS A 204 -3.61 -5.76 -10.94
N ARG A 205 -4.30 -6.11 -12.03
CA ARG A 205 -3.69 -6.29 -13.37
C ARG A 205 -3.05 -5.00 -13.89
N GLY A 206 -3.72 -3.87 -13.72
CA GLY A 206 -3.27 -2.57 -14.23
C GLY A 206 -2.00 -2.14 -13.51
N ALA A 207 -1.99 -2.27 -12.18
CA ALA A 207 -0.80 -2.04 -11.35
C ALA A 207 0.36 -2.97 -11.73
N TYR A 208 0.09 -4.27 -11.93
CA TYR A 208 1.10 -5.25 -12.33
C TYR A 208 1.76 -4.90 -13.67
N LEU A 209 0.95 -4.60 -14.69
CA LEU A 209 1.43 -4.25 -16.04
C LEU A 209 2.14 -2.90 -16.07
N ASN A 210 1.66 -1.91 -15.32
CA ASN A 210 2.30 -0.61 -15.23
C ASN A 210 3.67 -0.73 -14.54
N ALA A 211 3.76 -1.50 -13.44
CA ALA A 211 5.00 -1.74 -12.73
C ALA A 211 6.08 -2.39 -13.63
N ALA A 212 5.69 -3.38 -14.45
CA ALA A 212 6.57 -4.01 -15.43
C ALA A 212 6.94 -3.05 -16.58
N SER A 213 5.97 -2.29 -17.08
CA SER A 213 6.19 -1.30 -18.14
C SER A 213 7.17 -0.21 -17.72
N ASN A 214 7.13 0.26 -16.47
CA ASN A 214 8.06 1.25 -15.93
C ASN A 214 9.52 0.76 -16.00
N ILE A 215 9.78 -0.51 -15.69
CA ILE A 215 11.13 -1.10 -15.78
C ILE A 215 11.66 -0.98 -17.22
N LEU A 216 10.83 -1.32 -18.20
CA LEU A 216 11.18 -1.24 -19.62
C LEU A 216 11.34 0.20 -20.09
N ALA A 217 10.37 1.06 -19.80
CA ALA A 217 10.32 2.44 -20.26
C ALA A 217 11.46 3.29 -19.69
N CYS A 218 11.85 3.05 -18.44
CA CYS A 218 12.97 3.75 -17.81
C CYS A 218 14.33 3.09 -18.06
N GLY A 219 14.38 1.95 -18.75
CA GLY A 219 15.62 1.18 -18.90
C GLY A 219 16.24 0.77 -17.57
N MET A 220 15.39 0.45 -16.58
CA MET A 220 15.80 0.20 -15.20
C MET A 220 16.65 -1.07 -15.16
N LYS A 221 17.87 -0.95 -14.64
CA LYS A 221 18.76 -2.08 -14.47
C LYS A 221 18.19 -3.03 -13.41
N PRO A 222 18.47 -4.35 -13.49
CA PRO A 222 18.19 -5.24 -12.37
C PRO A 222 18.85 -4.69 -11.09
N ARG A 223 18.12 -4.68 -9.97
CA ARG A 223 18.60 -4.20 -8.66
C ARG A 223 18.97 -2.71 -8.66
N ALA A 224 18.16 -1.88 -9.30
CA ALA A 224 18.40 -0.45 -9.42
C ALA A 224 17.96 0.31 -8.15
N VAL A 225 18.93 0.93 -7.46
CA VAL A 225 18.61 1.81 -6.33
C VAL A 225 17.86 3.04 -6.83
N TYR A 226 16.60 3.17 -6.40
CA TYR A 226 15.72 4.27 -6.79
C TYR A 226 15.59 5.30 -5.68
N LEU A 227 16.03 6.54 -5.95
CA LEU A 227 15.85 7.64 -5.03
C LEU A 227 14.43 8.22 -5.18
N TRP A 228 13.67 8.14 -4.10
CA TRP A 228 12.29 8.59 -4.10
C TRP A 228 12.17 10.09 -3.85
N THR A 229 11.87 10.88 -4.88
CA THR A 229 11.80 12.36 -4.78
C THR A 229 10.39 12.93 -4.92
N LEU A 230 9.43 12.14 -5.41
CA LEU A 230 8.04 12.55 -5.62
C LEU A 230 7.12 11.93 -4.55
N PRO A 231 5.98 12.54 -4.18
CA PRO A 231 5.10 11.94 -3.17
C PRO A 231 4.53 10.58 -3.61
N LEU A 232 4.63 9.56 -2.76
CA LEU A 232 4.07 8.22 -2.99
C LEU A 232 2.55 8.24 -3.12
N PHE A 233 1.86 9.15 -2.45
CA PHE A 233 0.41 9.28 -2.59
C PHE A 233 -0.04 9.72 -4.00
N HIS A 234 0.88 10.26 -4.81
CA HIS A 234 0.55 10.72 -6.16
C HIS A 234 0.55 9.54 -7.14
N CYS A 235 -0.63 9.09 -7.54
CA CYS A 235 -0.83 7.93 -8.42
C CYS A 235 -0.15 6.65 -7.89
N ASN A 236 -0.18 6.43 -6.56
CA ASN A 236 0.59 5.37 -5.88
C ASN A 236 2.04 5.30 -6.34
N GLY A 237 2.70 6.46 -6.37
CA GLY A 237 4.08 6.56 -6.79
C GLY A 237 4.30 6.15 -8.25
N TRP A 238 3.29 6.34 -9.10
CA TRP A 238 3.28 5.88 -10.49
C TRP A 238 3.58 4.38 -10.62
N CYS A 239 3.20 3.57 -9.61
CA CYS A 239 3.51 2.15 -9.48
C CYS A 239 5.00 1.81 -9.28
N PHE A 240 5.89 2.79 -9.05
CA PHE A 240 7.32 2.50 -8.84
C PHE A 240 7.58 1.69 -7.56
N ALA A 241 6.73 1.79 -6.52
CA ALA A 241 6.87 0.97 -5.31
C ALA A 241 6.81 -0.53 -5.64
N TRP A 242 5.94 -0.89 -6.60
CA TRP A 242 5.86 -2.24 -7.15
C TRP A 242 6.96 -2.52 -8.19
N SER A 243 7.35 -1.53 -9.02
CA SER A 243 8.45 -1.69 -9.99
C SER A 243 9.78 -2.04 -9.33
N ILE A 244 10.13 -1.40 -8.22
CA ILE A 244 11.40 -1.64 -7.51
C ILE A 244 11.45 -3.04 -6.89
N ALA A 245 10.32 -3.52 -6.37
CA ALA A 245 10.21 -4.94 -5.97
C ALA A 245 10.38 -5.87 -7.18
N ALA A 246 9.80 -5.54 -8.33
CA ALA A 246 9.92 -6.34 -9.54
C ALA A 246 11.39 -6.40 -10.06
N SER A 247 12.13 -5.28 -10.00
CA SER A 247 13.55 -5.22 -10.38
C SER A 247 14.48 -5.90 -9.38
N GLY A 248 14.00 -6.20 -8.16
CA GLY A 248 14.77 -6.87 -7.12
C GLY A 248 15.69 -5.94 -6.34
N GLY A 249 15.35 -4.66 -6.23
CA GLY A 249 16.15 -3.65 -5.55
C GLY A 249 16.06 -2.32 -6.24
#